data_AF-A0A660VM60-F1
#
_entry.id   AF-A0A660VM60-F1
#
_cell.length_a   1.000
_cell.length_b   1.000
_cell.length_c   1.000
_cell.angle_alpha   90.00
_cell.angle_beta   90.00
_cell.angle_gamma   90.00
#
_symmetry.space_group_name_H-M   'P 1'
#
loop_
_entity.id
_entity.type
_entity.pdbx_description
1 polymer ?
#
loop_
_entity_poly.entity_id
_entity_poly.type
_entity_poly.pdbx_seq_one_letter_code
_entity_poly.pdbx_strand_id
1 'polypeptide(L)'
;MDEGKRQDGRRTLLEALKEDYENGRFDLLRQSLEYFIRSRRGRILEKAEEMKERFCDINEERTRLELAVKKSILESRVLNPFIDAREQMREIERHIWLEGVKLNRPPDREKAAREWLGRWAKSWREYRLFAALYVFEREMDRFLDILEGEEGREKRGEDAPEKGGDGA
;
A
#
# COMPACT_ATOMS: atom_id res chain seq x y z
N MET A 1 28.05 -6.21 35.68
CA MET A 1 28.48 -5.64 34.39
C MET A 1 27.28 -5.73 33.49
N ASP A 2 26.59 -4.60 33.34
CA ASP A 2 25.32 -4.50 32.62
C ASP A 2 25.65 -4.02 31.20
N GLU A 3 25.71 -4.95 30.26
CA GLU A 3 25.93 -4.66 28.85
C GLU A 3 24.66 -4.04 28.27
N GLY A 4 24.50 -2.75 28.52
CA GLY A 4 23.50 -1.90 27.91
C GLY A 4 23.61 -2.00 26.39
N LYS A 5 22.75 -2.85 25.81
CA LYS A 5 22.46 -2.90 24.38
C LYS A 5 22.06 -1.48 23.95
N ARG A 6 22.99 -0.78 23.32
CA ARG A 6 22.67 0.39 22.50
C ARG A 6 21.81 -0.12 21.36
N GLN A 7 20.49 -0.12 21.54
CA GLN A 7 19.57 -0.19 20.43
C GLN A 7 19.88 1.03 19.57
N ASP A 8 20.56 0.80 18.44
CA ASP A 8 20.70 1.76 17.36
C ASP A 8 19.30 2.30 17.05
N GLY A 9 19.04 3.58 17.29
CA GLY A 9 17.72 4.22 17.22
C GLY A 9 17.16 4.32 15.80
N ARG A 10 17.50 3.36 14.94
CA ARG A 10 17.02 3.23 13.57
C ARG A 10 15.65 2.56 13.59
N ARG A 11 14.64 3.39 13.41
CA ARG A 11 13.28 2.98 13.07
C ARG A 11 13.30 2.00 11.89
N THR A 12 12.66 0.86 12.05
CA THR A 12 12.52 -0.14 10.99
C THR A 12 11.55 0.34 9.91
N LEU A 13 11.62 -0.22 8.70
CA LEU A 13 10.65 0.07 7.63
C LEU A 13 9.21 -0.21 8.07
N LEU A 14 8.97 -1.29 8.82
CA LEU A 14 7.63 -1.65 9.27
C LEU A 14 7.09 -0.63 10.29
N GLU A 15 7.92 -0.17 11.22
CA GLU A 15 7.57 0.93 12.14
C GLU A 15 7.35 2.25 11.38
N ALA A 16 8.11 2.49 10.31
CA ALA A 16 7.87 3.61 9.39
C ALA A 16 6.45 3.59 8.83
N LEU A 17 6.09 2.47 8.19
CA LEU A 17 4.80 2.27 7.55
C LEU A 17 3.64 2.30 8.53
N LYS A 18 3.78 1.65 9.69
CA LYS A 18 2.74 1.58 10.71
C LYS A 18 2.34 2.96 11.22
N GLU A 19 3.30 3.78 11.62
CA GLU A 19 3.02 5.13 12.14
C GLU A 19 2.43 6.04 11.04
N ASP A 20 2.92 5.95 9.79
CA ASP A 20 2.37 6.74 8.69
C ASP A 20 0.91 6.34 8.40
N TYR A 21 0.59 5.04 8.50
CA TYR A 21 -0.77 4.52 8.40
C TYR A 21 -1.67 5.02 9.53
N GLU A 22 -1.21 4.94 10.78
CA GLU A 22 -1.94 5.36 11.98
C GLU A 22 -2.17 6.89 11.99
N ASN A 23 -1.24 7.67 11.44
CA ASN A 23 -1.39 9.11 11.27
C ASN A 23 -2.20 9.54 10.02
N GLY A 24 -2.82 8.60 9.30
CA GLY A 24 -3.64 8.90 8.12
C GLY A 24 -2.86 9.39 6.89
N ARG A 25 -1.52 9.28 6.87
CA ARG A 25 -0.70 9.76 5.74
C ARG A 25 -0.92 8.97 4.44
N PHE A 26 -1.59 7.82 4.53
CA PHE A 26 -1.88 6.98 3.38
C PHE A 26 -3.28 7.16 2.78
N ASP A 27 -4.05 8.18 3.14
CA ASP A 27 -5.41 8.38 2.58
C ASP A 27 -5.43 8.47 1.06
N LEU A 28 -4.55 9.26 0.46
CA LEU A 28 -4.43 9.35 -1.00
C LEU A 28 -3.96 8.03 -1.64
N LEU A 29 -3.15 7.26 -0.90
CA LEU A 29 -2.67 5.97 -1.35
C LEU A 29 -3.78 4.92 -1.31
N ARG A 30 -4.63 4.91 -0.27
CA ARG A 30 -5.86 4.09 -0.18
C ARG A 30 -6.77 4.35 -1.37
N GLN A 31 -7.05 5.61 -1.68
CA GLN A 31 -7.87 6.00 -2.83
C GLN A 31 -7.23 5.56 -4.16
N SER A 32 -5.91 5.74 -4.29
CA SER A 32 -5.17 5.31 -5.49
C SER A 32 -5.20 3.80 -5.66
N LEU A 33 -5.11 3.04 -4.57
CA LEU A 33 -5.19 1.58 -4.56
C LEU A 33 -6.59 1.10 -4.91
N GLU A 34 -7.63 1.70 -4.35
CA GLU A 34 -9.02 1.41 -4.73
C GLU A 34 -9.25 1.64 -6.23
N TYR A 35 -8.85 2.82 -6.74
CA TYR A 35 -8.94 3.13 -8.17
C TYR A 35 -8.15 2.14 -9.02
N PHE A 36 -6.94 1.78 -8.59
CA PHE A 36 -6.09 0.80 -9.28
C PHE A 36 -6.77 -0.57 -9.39
N ILE A 37 -7.33 -1.06 -8.28
CA ILE A 37 -8.03 -2.35 -8.25
C ILE A 37 -9.27 -2.32 -9.14
N ARG A 38 -10.11 -1.28 -9.04
CA ARG A 38 -11.30 -1.12 -9.88
C ARG A 38 -10.95 -1.05 -11.37
N SER A 39 -9.99 -0.21 -11.74
CA SER A 39 -9.59 0.00 -13.14
C SER A 39 -8.89 -1.22 -13.76
N ARG A 40 -8.28 -2.09 -12.94
CA ARG A 40 -7.58 -3.30 -13.41
C ARG A 40 -8.28 -4.59 -13.02
N ARG A 41 -9.54 -4.54 -12.58
CA ARG A 41 -10.30 -5.68 -12.07
C ARG A 41 -10.19 -6.90 -12.98
N GLY A 42 -10.52 -6.76 -14.27
CA GLY A 42 -10.48 -7.87 -15.23
C GLY A 42 -9.12 -8.57 -15.30
N ARG A 43 -8.03 -7.78 -15.38
CA ARG A 43 -6.66 -8.31 -15.42
C ARG A 43 -6.23 -8.97 -14.11
N ILE A 44 -6.72 -8.48 -12.97
CA ILE A 44 -6.45 -9.10 -11.66
C ILE A 44 -7.15 -10.45 -11.56
N LEU A 45 -8.41 -10.54 -12.00
CA LEU A 45 -9.16 -11.79 -12.01
C LEU A 45 -8.54 -12.82 -12.95
N GLU A 46 -8.13 -12.41 -14.15
CA GLU A 46 -7.41 -13.26 -15.10
C GLU A 46 -6.15 -13.86 -14.47
N LYS A 47 -5.34 -13.04 -13.79
CA LYS A 47 -4.16 -13.52 -13.07
C LYS A 47 -4.50 -14.48 -11.94
N ALA A 48 -5.60 -14.26 -11.23
CA ALA A 48 -6.02 -15.16 -10.16
C ALA A 48 -6.40 -16.55 -10.73
N GLU A 49 -7.02 -16.60 -11.90
CA GLU A 49 -7.32 -17.86 -12.59
C GLU A 49 -6.05 -18.52 -13.15
N GLU A 50 -5.12 -17.76 -13.75
CA GLU A 50 -3.81 -18.29 -14.16
C GLU A 50 -3.04 -18.91 -12.98
N MET A 51 -3.18 -18.35 -11.77
CA MET A 51 -2.56 -18.92 -10.56
C MET A 51 -3.18 -20.26 -10.17
N LYS A 52 -4.49 -20.43 -10.35
CA LYS A 52 -5.18 -21.71 -10.11
C LYS A 52 -4.68 -22.81 -11.06
N GLU A 53 -4.47 -22.47 -12.32
CA GLU A 53 -3.95 -23.42 -13.32
C GLU A 53 -2.49 -23.80 -13.07
N ARG A 54 -1.67 -22.85 -12.59
CA ARG A 54 -0.23 -23.05 -12.37
C ARG A 54 0.12 -23.63 -11.00
N PHE A 55 -0.68 -23.36 -9.98
CA PHE A 55 -0.44 -23.75 -8.60
C PHE A 55 -1.66 -24.47 -8.04
N CYS A 56 -1.70 -25.79 -8.26
CA CYS A 56 -2.79 -26.66 -7.80
C CYS A 56 -2.98 -26.68 -6.28
N ASP A 57 -1.99 -26.25 -5.51
CA ASP A 57 -2.07 -26.21 -4.03
C ASP A 57 -2.82 -24.97 -3.49
N ILE A 58 -3.04 -23.94 -4.32
CA ILE A 58 -3.74 -22.72 -3.90
C ILE A 58 -5.23 -22.87 -4.23
N ASN A 59 -5.93 -23.66 -3.42
CA ASN A 59 -7.35 -23.97 -3.65
C ASN A 59 -8.31 -22.87 -3.20
N GLU A 60 -7.91 -22.03 -2.25
CA GLU A 60 -8.75 -20.94 -1.77
C GLU A 60 -8.76 -19.74 -2.73
N GLU A 61 -9.94 -19.36 -3.20
CA GLU A 61 -10.14 -18.24 -4.11
C GLU A 61 -9.61 -16.92 -3.54
N ARG A 62 -9.90 -16.65 -2.26
CA ARG A 62 -9.49 -15.42 -1.58
C ARG A 62 -7.97 -15.26 -1.56
N THR A 63 -7.25 -16.36 -1.29
CA THR A 63 -5.79 -16.40 -1.34
C THR A 63 -5.26 -16.15 -2.77
N ARG A 64 -5.91 -16.69 -3.81
CA ARG A 64 -5.51 -16.39 -5.20
C ARG A 64 -5.73 -14.91 -5.56
N LEU A 65 -6.86 -14.32 -5.15
CA LEU A 65 -7.14 -12.90 -5.38
C LEU A 65 -6.13 -12.01 -4.66
N GLU A 66 -5.79 -12.32 -3.40
CA GLU A 66 -4.75 -11.62 -2.65
C GLU A 66 -3.42 -11.60 -3.41
N LEU A 67 -2.94 -12.77 -3.83
CA LEU A 67 -1.69 -12.91 -4.55
C LEU A 67 -1.74 -12.18 -5.90
N ALA A 68 -2.86 -12.24 -6.62
CA ALA A 68 -3.04 -11.56 -7.89
C ALA A 68 -2.99 -10.03 -7.75
N VAL A 69 -3.56 -9.47 -6.67
CA VAL A 69 -3.47 -8.03 -6.36
C VAL A 69 -2.02 -7.66 -6.02
N LYS A 70 -1.38 -8.37 -5.09
CA LYS A 70 0.01 -8.10 -4.68
C LYS A 70 0.96 -8.15 -5.89
N LYS A 71 0.83 -9.18 -6.74
CA LYS A 71 1.58 -9.31 -7.99
C LYS A 71 1.34 -8.14 -8.94
N SER A 72 0.09 -7.70 -9.08
CA SER A 72 -0.26 -6.56 -9.93
C SER A 72 0.29 -5.23 -9.43
N ILE A 73 0.34 -5.01 -8.11
CA ILE A 73 1.00 -3.84 -7.50
C ILE A 73 2.50 -3.88 -7.81
N LEU A 74 3.15 -5.03 -7.60
CA LEU A 74 4.59 -5.22 -7.83
C LEU A 74 4.99 -5.02 -9.30
N GLU A 75 4.18 -5.50 -10.24
CA GLU A 75 4.43 -5.30 -11.67
C GLU A 75 4.21 -3.85 -12.11
N SER A 76 3.16 -3.19 -11.62
CA SER A 76 2.86 -1.81 -12.00
C SER A 76 3.87 -0.83 -11.41
N ARG A 77 4.39 -1.11 -10.20
CA ARG A 77 5.27 -0.26 -9.36
C ARG A 77 4.68 1.09 -8.96
N VAL A 78 3.73 1.61 -9.72
CA VAL A 78 3.01 2.87 -9.53
C VAL A 78 1.52 2.57 -9.69
N LEU A 79 0.72 3.00 -8.71
CA LEU A 79 -0.74 2.82 -8.71
C LEU A 79 -1.45 3.93 -9.48
N ASN A 80 -1.04 5.18 -9.23
CA ASN A 80 -1.56 6.37 -9.87
C ASN A 80 -0.40 7.33 -10.19
N PRO A 81 0.03 7.44 -11.46
CA PRO A 81 1.19 8.26 -11.83
C PRO A 81 1.05 9.74 -11.46
N PHE A 82 -0.15 10.31 -11.55
CA PHE A 82 -0.36 11.73 -11.24
C PHE A 82 -0.22 12.02 -9.75
N ILE A 83 -0.82 11.17 -8.90
CA ILE A 83 -0.70 11.30 -7.46
C ILE A 83 0.74 11.05 -7.02
N ASP A 84 1.39 10.03 -7.59
CA ASP A 84 2.77 9.69 -7.22
C ASP A 84 3.76 10.79 -7.61
N ALA A 85 3.61 11.37 -8.81
CA ALA A 85 4.40 12.53 -9.23
C ALA A 85 4.19 13.74 -8.31
N ARG A 86 2.94 14.01 -7.91
CA ARG A 86 2.62 15.12 -6.99
C ARG A 86 3.26 14.91 -5.62
N GLU A 87 3.21 13.71 -5.07
CA GLU A 87 3.84 13.39 -3.78
C GLU A 87 5.36 13.46 -3.88
N GLN A 88 5.95 13.00 -4.99
CA GLN A 88 7.38 13.13 -5.23
C GLN A 88 7.81 14.60 -5.28
N MET A 89 7.06 15.45 -5.97
CA MET A 89 7.32 16.89 -6.01
C MET A 89 7.24 17.52 -4.61
N ARG A 90 6.28 17.10 -3.77
CA ARG A 90 6.19 17.58 -2.38
C ARG A 90 7.42 17.23 -1.56
N GLU A 91 7.95 16.02 -1.70
CA GLU A 91 9.18 15.61 -1.00
C GLU A 91 10.43 16.35 -1.51
N ILE A 92 10.49 16.64 -2.82
CA ILE A 92 11.54 17.48 -3.40
C ILE A 92 11.47 18.91 -2.83
N GLU A 93 10.29 19.53 -2.82
CA GLU A 93 10.11 20.88 -2.27
C GLU A 93 10.44 20.92 -0.77
N ARG A 94 10.06 19.89 -0.02
CA ARG A 94 10.43 19.75 1.39
C ARG A 94 11.95 19.69 1.57
N HIS A 95 12.65 18.94 0.72
CA HIS A 95 14.10 18.88 0.75
C HIS A 95 14.75 20.22 0.43
N ILE A 96 14.28 20.89 -0.63
CA ILE A 96 14.73 22.24 -1.00
C ILE A 96 14.56 23.19 0.19
N TRP A 97 13.41 23.17 0.86
CA TRP A 97 13.17 24.01 2.04
C TRP A 97 14.17 23.70 3.18
N LEU A 98 14.39 22.41 3.49
CA LEU A 98 15.35 22.00 4.52
C LEU A 98 16.78 22.45 4.23
N GLU A 99 17.22 22.39 2.97
CA GLU A 99 18.54 22.90 2.56
C GLU A 99 18.63 24.43 2.75
N GLY A 100 17.56 25.15 2.44
CA GLY A 100 17.49 26.60 2.69
C GLY A 100 17.62 26.96 4.17
N VAL A 101 16.94 26.20 5.04
CA VAL A 101 17.04 26.35 6.50
C VAL A 101 18.48 26.09 6.97
N LYS A 102 19.13 25.03 6.49
CA LYS A 102 20.52 24.71 6.86
C LYS A 102 21.53 25.78 6.41
N LEU A 103 21.34 26.35 5.22
CA LEU A 103 22.23 27.36 4.66
C LEU A 103 21.93 28.78 5.17
N ASN A 104 20.82 28.97 5.89
CA ASN A 104 20.28 30.27 6.28
C ASN A 104 20.14 31.26 5.10
N ARG A 105 19.84 30.73 3.91
CA ARG A 105 19.61 31.49 2.67
C ARG A 105 18.85 30.63 1.65
N PRO A 106 18.19 31.23 0.65
CA PRO A 106 17.59 30.45 -0.44
C PRO A 106 18.62 29.54 -1.12
N PRO A 107 18.35 28.23 -1.24
CA PRO A 107 19.25 27.30 -1.91
C PRO A 107 19.04 27.38 -3.43
N ASP A 108 20.01 26.89 -4.19
CA ASP A 108 19.81 26.57 -5.60
C ASP A 108 18.82 25.41 -5.72
N ARG A 109 17.60 25.73 -6.14
CA ARG A 109 16.48 24.79 -6.25
C ARG A 109 16.78 23.65 -7.20
N GLU A 110 17.41 23.93 -8.34
CA GLU A 110 17.67 22.93 -9.36
C GLU A 110 18.76 21.96 -8.87
N LYS A 111 19.82 22.49 -8.27
CA LYS A 111 20.88 21.68 -7.67
C LYS A 111 20.34 20.77 -6.57
N ALA A 112 19.55 21.32 -5.63
CA ALA A 112 18.95 20.56 -4.54
C ALA A 112 17.97 19.49 -5.04
N ALA A 113 17.16 19.79 -6.05
CA ALA A 113 16.27 18.81 -6.67
C ALA A 113 17.05 17.66 -7.34
N ARG A 114 18.12 17.95 -8.10
CA ARG A 114 18.97 16.91 -8.70
C ARG A 114 19.68 16.07 -7.65
N GLU A 115 20.17 16.69 -6.57
CA GLU A 115 20.75 15.97 -5.45
C GLU A 115 19.72 15.03 -4.81
N TRP A 116 18.49 15.50 -4.65
CA TRP A 116 17.42 14.67 -4.10
C TRP A 116 17.10 13.48 -4.97
N LEU A 117 16.98 13.71 -6.28
CA LEU A 117 16.74 12.66 -7.26
C LEU A 117 17.86 11.61 -7.27
N GLY A 118 19.12 12.05 -7.18
CA GLY A 118 20.27 11.15 -7.17
C GLY A 118 20.39 10.31 -5.90
N ARG A 119 19.97 10.84 -4.75
CA ARG A 119 20.15 10.18 -3.44
C ARG A 119 18.95 9.40 -2.95
N TRP A 120 17.74 9.97 -3.07
CA TRP A 120 16.55 9.45 -2.38
C TRP A 120 15.44 8.97 -3.31
N ALA A 121 15.43 9.30 -4.61
CA ALA A 121 14.32 8.90 -5.47
C ALA A 121 14.11 7.37 -5.54
N LYS A 122 15.18 6.57 -5.50
CA LYS A 122 15.07 5.11 -5.51
C LYS A 122 14.42 4.59 -4.23
N SER A 123 14.97 4.93 -3.06
CA SER A 123 14.45 4.50 -1.77
C SER A 123 13.04 5.05 -1.50
N TRP A 124 12.74 6.26 -1.97
CA TRP A 124 11.40 6.83 -1.93
C TRP A 124 10.40 5.98 -2.72
N ARG A 125 10.72 5.58 -3.96
CA ARG A 125 9.84 4.71 -4.76
C ARG A 125 9.67 3.32 -4.14
N GLU A 126 10.74 2.76 -3.59
CA GLU A 126 10.67 1.48 -2.86
C GLU A 126 9.76 1.60 -1.63
N TYR A 127 9.91 2.66 -0.83
CA TYR A 127 9.03 2.96 0.29
C TYR A 127 7.57 3.05 -0.14
N ARG A 128 7.27 3.76 -1.23
CA ARG A 128 5.91 3.90 -1.78
C ARG A 128 5.30 2.56 -2.18
N LEU A 129 6.10 1.67 -2.77
CA LEU A 129 5.67 0.31 -3.13
C LEU A 129 5.35 -0.51 -1.87
N PHE A 130 6.22 -0.47 -0.86
CA PHE A 130 5.95 -1.14 0.42
C PHE A 130 4.74 -0.56 1.14
N ALA A 131 4.54 0.76 1.08
CA ALA A 131 3.35 1.40 1.61
C ALA A 131 2.07 0.92 0.90
N ALA A 132 2.09 0.74 -0.42
CA ALA A 132 0.95 0.21 -1.15
C ALA A 132 0.59 -1.21 -0.70
N LEU A 133 1.59 -2.08 -0.55
CA LEU A 133 1.40 -3.44 -0.06
C LEU A 133 0.91 -3.46 1.39
N TYR A 134 1.50 -2.61 2.25
CA TYR A 134 1.09 -2.49 3.64
C TYR A 134 -0.36 -2.04 3.77
N VAL A 135 -0.77 -0.98 3.04
CA VAL A 135 -2.16 -0.53 3.00
C VAL A 135 -3.10 -1.63 2.51
N PHE A 136 -2.70 -2.36 1.46
CA PHE A 136 -3.47 -3.50 0.98
C PHE A 136 -3.65 -4.56 2.07
N GLU A 137 -2.59 -4.94 2.78
CA GLU A 137 -2.67 -5.94 3.86
C GLU A 137 -3.55 -5.49 5.04
N ARG A 138 -3.50 -4.20 5.39
CA ARG A 138 -4.30 -3.65 6.51
C ARG A 138 -5.79 -3.55 6.19
N GLU A 139 -6.15 -3.42 4.92
CA GLU A 139 -7.53 -3.26 4.44
C GLU A 139 -7.89 -4.34 3.42
N MET A 140 -7.30 -5.53 3.55
CA MET A 140 -7.36 -6.59 2.55
C MET A 140 -8.79 -6.97 2.22
N ASP A 141 -9.61 -7.23 3.25
CA ASP A 141 -11.00 -7.64 3.07
C ASP A 141 -11.79 -6.61 2.26
N ARG A 142 -11.65 -5.32 2.59
CA ARG A 142 -12.28 -4.23 1.84
C ARG A 142 -11.89 -4.24 0.37
N PHE A 143 -10.62 -4.46 0.06
CA PHE A 143 -10.14 -4.45 -1.33
C PHE A 143 -10.50 -5.71 -2.11
N LEU A 144 -10.53 -6.87 -1.45
CA LEU A 144 -10.96 -8.13 -2.07
C LEU A 144 -12.46 -8.13 -2.36
N ASP A 145 -13.27 -7.55 -1.47
CA ASP A 145 -14.71 -7.38 -1.70
C ASP A 145 -15.02 -6.59 -3.00
N ILE A 146 -14.15 -5.63 -3.37
CA ILE A 146 -14.30 -4.87 -4.64
C ILE A 146 -14.13 -5.80 -5.86
N LEU A 147 -13.28 -6.82 -5.76
CA LEU A 147 -13.06 -7.79 -6.83
C LEU A 147 -14.20 -8.80 -6.89
N GLU A 148 -14.66 -9.28 -5.74
CA GLU A 148 -15.77 -10.23 -5.60
C GLU A 148 -17.11 -9.62 -6.09
N GLY A 149 -17.27 -8.29 -6.01
CA GLY A 149 -18.48 -7.58 -6.43
C GLY A 149 -19.54 -7.52 -5.32
N GLU A 150 -20.49 -6.57 -5.42
CA GLU A 150 -21.52 -6.34 -4.38
C GLU A 150 -22.44 -7.57 -4.13
N GLU A 151 -22.51 -8.52 -5.06
CA GLU A 151 -23.24 -9.80 -4.92
C GLU A 151 -22.62 -10.73 -3.84
N GLY A 152 -21.36 -10.53 -3.44
CA GLY A 152 -20.69 -11.30 -2.39
C GLY A 152 -21.08 -10.92 -0.96
N ARG A 153 -21.87 -9.85 -0.77
CA ARG A 153 -22.35 -9.42 0.56
C ARG A 153 -23.68 -10.04 0.95
N GLU A 154 -24.56 -10.37 0.00
CA GLU A 154 -25.85 -11.00 0.31
C GLU A 154 -25.66 -12.43 0.86
N LYS A 155 -24.70 -13.20 0.33
CA LYS A 155 -24.47 -14.58 0.77
C LYS A 155 -23.82 -14.74 2.16
N ARG A 156 -23.23 -13.68 2.72
CA ARG A 156 -22.63 -13.72 4.07
C ARG A 156 -23.57 -13.27 5.19
N GLY A 157 -24.75 -12.74 4.84
CA GLY A 157 -25.81 -12.36 5.78
C GLY A 157 -26.82 -13.46 6.07
N GLU A 158 -26.88 -14.52 5.26
CA GLU A 158 -27.90 -15.58 5.36
C GLU A 158 -27.53 -16.75 6.29
N ASP A 159 -26.28 -16.86 6.75
CA ASP A 159 -25.85 -17.89 7.72
C ASP A 159 -25.95 -17.41 9.18
N ALA A 160 -26.88 -16.50 9.48
CA ALA A 160 -27.25 -16.23 10.86
C ALA A 160 -28.15 -17.37 11.37
N PRO A 161 -27.75 -18.16 12.38
CA PRO A 161 -28.59 -19.22 12.90
C PRO A 161 -29.88 -18.60 13.45
N GLU A 162 -31.02 -19.00 12.87
CA GLU A 162 -32.33 -18.80 13.47
C GLU A 162 -32.22 -19.24 14.93
N LYS A 163 -32.36 -18.29 15.84
CA LYS A 163 -32.52 -18.59 17.25
C LYS A 163 -33.83 -19.34 17.39
N GLY A 164 -33.75 -20.67 17.34
CA GLY A 164 -34.75 -21.55 17.89
C GLY A 164 -35.00 -21.15 19.33
N GLY A 165 -36.18 -20.61 19.57
CA GLY A 165 -36.66 -20.16 20.87
C GLY A 165 -38.14 -20.45 20.98
N ASP A 166 -38.50 -21.72 20.79
CA ASP A 166 -39.75 -22.28 21.27
C ASP A 166 -39.68 -22.45 22.80
N GLY A 167 -40.78 -22.09 23.46
CA GLY A 167 -41.17 -22.69 24.73
C GLY A 167 -41.05 -21.79 25.97
N ALA A 168 -42.13 -21.07 26.29
CA ALA A 168 -43.02 -21.37 27.43
C ALA A 168 -44.10 -20.28 27.58
#